data_AF-A0A7M3MHZ1-F1
#
_entry.id   AF-A0A7M3MHZ1-F1
#
_cell.length_a   1.000
_cell.length_b   1.000
_cell.length_c   1.000
_cell.angle_alpha   90.00
_cell.angle_beta   90.00
_cell.angle_gamma   90.00
#
_symmetry.space_group_name_H-M   'P 1'
#
loop_
_entity.id
_entity.type
_entity.pdbx_description
1 polymer ?
#
loop_
_entity_poly.entity_id
_entity_poly.type
_entity_poly.pdbx_seq_one_letter_code
_entity_poly.pdbx_strand_id
1 'polypeptide(L)'
;MGDYCFDTQAERSAPASRGDLCERCAPEHPVIPPCSPLCHSIHQFAESLGNAMDAKDHCTQDHSEQVAVIAHCLALEVGFSPRRAGDIHIAGHLHDIGKIGLPDCILSKPGRLTEEEWAAVRRHPEIGAQIVAPVKALNGDSGIAAMILHHHERWDGGGYPHGLRARKIPPGARVLAVADALSAMVQDRPYRSGMSIELALDELRSAAGSQLDPDMVAAFLPLAERAFKRQWPRNANEAVALLSRMHAPSPDAVELEEATAR
;
A
#
# COMPACT_ATOMS: atom_id res chain seq x y z
N MET A 1 26.11 -41.86 12.51
CA MET A 1 25.77 -43.08 13.28
C MET A 1 25.56 -42.63 14.72
N GLY A 2 24.32 -42.66 15.19
CA GLY A 2 23.98 -42.25 16.55
C GLY A 2 22.63 -41.55 16.64
N ASP A 3 21.56 -42.33 16.42
CA ASP A 3 20.17 -41.96 16.63
C ASP A 3 19.89 -41.72 18.13
N TYR A 4 19.02 -40.76 18.45
CA TYR A 4 18.19 -40.85 19.63
C TYR A 4 16.79 -40.32 19.32
N CYS A 5 15.95 -41.28 18.95
CA CYS A 5 14.50 -41.24 18.96
C CYS A 5 14.04 -41.47 20.41
N PHE A 6 13.14 -40.64 20.93
CA PHE A 6 12.24 -41.05 22.02
C PHE A 6 10.82 -40.72 21.61
N ASP A 7 10.12 -41.80 21.31
CA ASP A 7 8.71 -41.91 20.99
C ASP A 7 7.97 -42.14 22.32
N THR A 8 6.96 -41.34 22.62
CA THR A 8 5.92 -41.71 23.59
C THR A 8 4.55 -41.46 22.96
N GLN A 9 3.97 -42.56 22.47
CA GLN A 9 2.57 -42.65 22.11
C GLN A 9 1.68 -42.71 23.35
N ALA A 10 0.62 -41.89 23.36
CA ALA A 10 -0.69 -42.08 24.03
C ALA A 10 -1.37 -40.70 24.01
N GLU A 11 -2.56 -40.42 23.49
CA GLU A 11 -3.71 -41.21 23.07
C GLU A 11 -4.49 -40.35 22.05
N ARG A 12 -5.04 -40.98 21.01
CA ARG A 12 -5.98 -40.37 20.08
C ARG A 12 -7.38 -40.43 20.69
N SER A 13 -7.95 -39.26 20.98
CA SER A 13 -9.39 -39.11 21.23
C SER A 13 -9.88 -37.79 20.61
N ALA A 14 -10.51 -37.90 19.44
CA ALA A 14 -11.57 -36.99 18.99
C ALA A 14 -12.87 -37.82 18.98
N PRO A 15 -14.10 -37.27 19.06
CA PRO A 15 -14.47 -35.88 18.77
C PRO A 15 -15.47 -35.24 19.78
N ALA A 16 -15.59 -33.92 19.78
CA ALA A 16 -16.73 -33.20 20.37
C ALA A 16 -16.93 -31.91 19.53
N SER A 17 -17.84 -31.96 18.56
CA SER A 17 -19.24 -31.50 18.65
C SER A 17 -19.38 -29.98 18.58
N ARG A 18 -20.02 -29.54 17.50
CA ARG A 18 -20.62 -28.20 17.34
C ARG A 18 -21.45 -27.84 18.57
N GLY A 19 -21.33 -26.61 19.02
CA GLY A 19 -22.21 -26.00 20.03
C GLY A 19 -21.40 -25.28 21.09
N ASP A 20 -21.72 -24.00 21.28
CA ASP A 20 -21.38 -23.17 22.43
C ASP A 20 -19.99 -22.53 22.44
N LEU A 21 -19.78 -21.60 21.50
CA LEU A 21 -18.93 -20.43 21.77
C LEU A 21 -19.83 -19.30 22.27
N CYS A 22 -19.70 -19.04 23.58
CA CYS A 22 -20.12 -17.87 24.34
C CYS A 22 -20.40 -16.60 23.51
N GLU A 23 -21.66 -16.16 23.46
CA GLU A 23 -22.15 -14.92 22.81
C GLU A 23 -21.65 -13.61 23.47
N ARG A 24 -20.48 -13.59 24.11
CA ARG A 24 -19.97 -12.40 24.84
C ARG A 24 -18.53 -11.98 24.52
N CYS A 25 -17.89 -12.57 23.51
CA CYS A 25 -16.61 -12.08 22.99
C CYS A 25 -16.75 -11.80 21.49
N ALA A 26 -16.78 -10.51 21.14
CA ALA A 26 -17.05 -9.96 19.81
C ALA A 26 -16.04 -10.38 18.72
N PRO A 27 -16.25 -9.89 17.48
CA PRO A 27 -15.32 -8.84 17.05
C PRO A 27 -16.06 -7.56 16.66
N GLU A 28 -15.87 -6.50 17.44
CA GLU A 28 -16.15 -5.11 17.08
C GLU A 28 -15.06 -4.57 16.17
N HIS A 29 -14.82 -5.28 15.07
CA HIS A 29 -14.07 -4.74 13.94
C HIS A 29 -15.05 -4.59 12.79
N PRO A 30 -14.99 -3.51 12.00
CA PRO A 30 -15.71 -3.46 10.73
C PRO A 30 -15.18 -4.62 9.88
N VAL A 31 -15.90 -5.74 9.90
CA VAL A 31 -15.61 -6.91 9.08
C VAL A 31 -15.75 -6.42 7.65
N ILE A 32 -14.61 -6.28 6.96
CA ILE A 32 -14.59 -6.07 5.51
C ILE A 32 -15.52 -7.14 4.94
N PRO A 33 -16.62 -6.78 4.26
CA PRO A 33 -17.56 -7.76 3.76
C PRO A 33 -16.78 -8.78 2.92
N PRO A 34 -17.04 -10.09 3.05
CA PRO A 34 -16.24 -11.10 2.38
C PRO A 34 -16.25 -10.79 0.88
N CYS A 35 -15.11 -10.34 0.39
CA CYS A 35 -14.84 -10.28 -1.03
C CYS A 35 -15.15 -11.66 -1.62
N SER A 36 -15.71 -11.71 -2.84
CA SER A 36 -15.84 -13.00 -3.53
C SER A 36 -14.50 -13.73 -3.49
N PRO A 37 -14.44 -15.07 -3.37
CA PRO A 37 -13.18 -15.81 -3.27
C PRO A 37 -12.15 -15.42 -4.35
N LEU A 38 -12.63 -15.06 -5.55
CA LEU A 38 -11.81 -14.56 -6.66
C LEU A 38 -11.12 -13.22 -6.37
N CYS A 39 -11.81 -12.29 -5.70
CA CYS A 39 -11.24 -11.00 -5.32
C CYS A 39 -10.13 -11.17 -4.27
N HIS A 40 -10.32 -12.08 -3.30
CA HIS A 40 -9.26 -12.41 -2.34
C HIS A 40 -8.01 -12.98 -3.03
N SER A 41 -8.18 -13.90 -3.98
CA SER A 41 -7.06 -14.43 -4.76
C SER A 41 -6.34 -13.36 -5.58
N ILE A 42 -7.06 -12.38 -6.16
CA ILE A 42 -6.43 -11.28 -6.91
C ILE A 42 -5.52 -10.45 -5.99
N HIS A 43 -5.97 -10.14 -4.76
CA HIS A 43 -5.14 -9.44 -3.78
C HIS A 43 -3.86 -10.23 -3.47
N GLN A 44 -3.97 -11.53 -3.18
CA GLN A 44 -2.81 -12.38 -2.86
C GLN A 44 -1.83 -12.54 -4.03
N PHE A 45 -2.34 -12.64 -5.26
CA PHE A 45 -1.48 -12.65 -6.45
C PHE A 45 -0.80 -11.31 -6.67
N ALA A 46 -1.50 -10.20 -6.45
CA ALA A 46 -0.90 -8.87 -6.55
C ALA A 46 0.23 -8.67 -5.54
N GLU A 47 0.00 -9.06 -4.29
CA GLU A 47 1.00 -9.06 -3.22
C GLU A 47 2.21 -9.94 -3.60
N SER A 48 1.96 -11.17 -4.07
CA SER A 48 3.03 -12.08 -4.48
C SER A 48 3.89 -11.52 -5.63
N LEU A 49 3.27 -10.82 -6.58
CA LEU A 49 3.97 -10.17 -7.68
C LEU A 49 4.74 -8.94 -7.21
N GLY A 50 4.18 -8.13 -6.29
CA GLY A 50 4.90 -7.04 -5.63
C GLY A 50 6.14 -7.56 -4.89
N ASN A 51 6.00 -8.65 -4.13
CA ASN A 51 7.12 -9.29 -3.42
C ASN A 51 8.19 -9.81 -4.39
N ALA A 52 7.80 -10.37 -5.54
CA ALA A 52 8.75 -10.79 -6.56
C ALA A 52 9.55 -9.62 -7.15
N MET A 53 8.92 -8.43 -7.24
CA MET A 53 9.58 -7.21 -7.67
C MET A 53 10.51 -6.63 -6.63
N ASP A 54 10.07 -6.58 -5.38
CA ASP A 54 10.89 -6.14 -4.27
C ASP A 54 12.09 -7.07 -4.04
N ALA A 55 11.97 -8.36 -4.37
CA ALA A 55 13.10 -9.28 -4.37
C ALA A 55 14.14 -9.00 -5.48
N LYS A 56 13.71 -8.42 -6.60
CA LYS A 56 14.60 -8.02 -7.72
C LYS A 56 15.27 -6.68 -7.41
N ASP A 57 14.52 -5.71 -6.94
CA ASP A 57 15.02 -4.37 -6.56
C ASP A 57 15.48 -4.39 -5.10
N HIS A 58 16.79 -4.56 -4.90
CA HIS A 58 17.40 -4.68 -3.57
C HIS A 58 17.17 -3.44 -2.68
N CYS A 59 16.63 -2.35 -3.23
CA CYS A 59 16.32 -1.12 -2.53
C CYS A 59 14.90 -1.06 -1.96
N THR A 60 14.00 -2.01 -2.25
CA THR A 60 12.55 -1.86 -2.01
C THR A 60 11.95 -2.93 -1.10
N GLN A 61 12.74 -3.56 -0.22
CA GLN A 61 12.20 -4.56 0.71
C GLN A 61 11.02 -3.97 1.52
N ASP A 62 9.83 -4.59 1.41
CA ASP A 62 8.54 -4.18 1.99
C ASP A 62 7.94 -2.86 1.47
N HIS A 63 8.51 -2.24 0.44
CA HIS A 63 8.02 -0.98 -0.12
C HIS A 63 6.64 -1.12 -0.74
N SER A 64 6.45 -2.13 -1.60
CA SER A 64 5.18 -2.31 -2.32
C SER A 64 4.03 -2.53 -1.35
N GLU A 65 4.28 -3.28 -0.26
CA GLU A 65 3.32 -3.50 0.83
C GLU A 65 3.03 -2.22 1.60
N GLN A 66 4.05 -1.45 2.00
CA GLN A 66 3.84 -0.18 2.69
C GLN A 66 3.01 0.80 1.85
N VAL A 67 3.32 0.92 0.56
CA VAL A 67 2.56 1.77 -0.36
C VAL A 67 1.11 1.30 -0.47
N ALA A 68 0.87 -0.01 -0.63
CA ALA A 68 -0.49 -0.57 -0.71
C ALA A 68 -1.34 -0.22 0.52
N VAL A 69 -0.78 -0.38 1.71
CA VAL A 69 -1.48 -0.17 2.97
C VAL A 69 -1.74 1.30 3.23
N ILE A 70 -0.73 2.16 3.02
CA ILE A 70 -0.88 3.61 3.16
C ILE A 70 -1.92 4.13 2.17
N ALA A 71 -1.86 3.69 0.92
CA ALA A 71 -2.79 4.09 -0.12
C ALA A 71 -4.22 3.64 0.17
N HIS A 72 -4.42 2.43 0.71
CA HIS A 72 -5.73 1.94 1.12
C HIS A 72 -6.35 2.82 2.20
N CYS A 73 -5.56 3.15 3.23
CA CYS A 73 -6.00 3.96 4.35
C CYS A 73 -6.32 5.38 3.94
N LEU A 74 -5.46 6.00 3.13
CA LEU A 74 -5.71 7.32 2.57
C LEU A 74 -6.96 7.30 1.68
N ALA A 75 -7.17 6.24 0.89
CA ALA A 75 -8.35 6.12 0.05
C ALA A 75 -9.66 6.12 0.87
N LEU A 76 -9.68 5.41 2.00
CA LEU A 76 -10.83 5.42 2.90
C LEU A 76 -11.05 6.81 3.52
N GLU A 77 -9.99 7.46 3.98
CA GLU A 77 -10.06 8.80 4.60
C GLU A 77 -10.61 9.86 3.63
N VAL A 78 -10.26 9.78 2.34
CA VAL A 78 -10.79 10.71 1.32
C VAL A 78 -12.18 10.32 0.78
N GLY A 79 -12.79 9.28 1.34
CA GLY A 79 -14.18 8.88 1.06
C GLY A 79 -14.37 7.92 -0.11
N PHE A 80 -13.34 7.20 -0.57
CA PHE A 80 -13.57 6.10 -1.50
C PHE A 80 -14.33 4.96 -0.83
N SER A 81 -15.14 4.24 -1.62
CA SER A 81 -15.81 3.03 -1.11
C SER A 81 -14.77 1.94 -0.75
N PRO A 82 -15.09 1.02 0.17
CA PRO A 82 -14.18 -0.08 0.54
C PRO A 82 -13.71 -0.90 -0.66
N ARG A 83 -14.61 -1.16 -1.63
CA ARG A 83 -14.26 -1.83 -2.88
C ARG A 83 -13.18 -1.06 -3.65
N ARG A 84 -13.31 0.26 -3.73
CA ARG A 84 -12.41 1.12 -4.48
C ARG A 84 -11.07 1.33 -3.77
N ALA A 85 -11.08 1.40 -2.44
CA ALA A 85 -9.87 1.34 -1.62
C ALA A 85 -9.16 -0.01 -1.79
N GLY A 86 -9.90 -1.11 -1.97
CA GLY A 86 -9.35 -2.41 -2.34
C GLY A 86 -8.64 -2.41 -3.71
N ASP A 87 -9.25 -1.79 -4.73
CA ASP A 87 -8.60 -1.61 -6.03
C ASP A 87 -7.29 -0.79 -5.90
N ILE A 88 -7.30 0.28 -5.10
CA ILE A 88 -6.12 1.12 -4.86
C ILE A 88 -5.02 0.35 -4.11
N HIS A 89 -5.39 -0.50 -3.16
CA HIS A 89 -4.46 -1.40 -2.47
C HIS A 89 -3.76 -2.35 -3.44
N ILE A 90 -4.53 -3.00 -4.34
CA ILE A 90 -3.96 -3.85 -5.40
C ILE A 90 -3.00 -3.05 -6.28
N ALA A 91 -3.41 -1.84 -6.68
CA ALA A 91 -2.55 -0.96 -7.48
C ALA A 91 -1.27 -0.55 -6.73
N GLY A 92 -1.31 -0.41 -5.41
CA GLY A 92 -0.15 -0.13 -4.58
C GLY A 92 0.89 -1.25 -4.60
N HIS A 93 0.49 -2.52 -4.52
CA HIS A 93 1.46 -3.62 -4.67
C HIS A 93 2.08 -3.69 -6.07
N LEU A 94 1.33 -3.26 -7.09
CA LEU A 94 1.70 -3.45 -8.50
C LEU A 94 2.26 -2.19 -9.16
N HIS A 95 2.34 -1.05 -8.47
CA HIS A 95 2.70 0.24 -9.09
C HIS A 95 4.06 0.18 -9.79
N ASP A 96 5.01 -0.55 -9.20
CA ASP A 96 6.38 -0.70 -9.67
C ASP A 96 6.63 -1.99 -10.49
N ILE A 97 5.59 -2.78 -10.82
CA ILE A 97 5.74 -4.08 -11.52
C ILE A 97 6.48 -3.98 -12.85
N GLY A 98 6.40 -2.82 -13.50
CA GLY A 98 7.12 -2.57 -14.76
C GLY A 98 8.63 -2.47 -14.62
N LYS A 99 9.18 -2.30 -13.40
CA LYS A 99 10.62 -2.34 -13.17
C LYS A 99 11.24 -3.69 -13.56
N ILE A 100 10.44 -4.74 -13.74
CA ILE A 100 10.92 -6.05 -14.22
C ILE A 100 11.56 -5.95 -15.60
N GLY A 101 11.13 -4.98 -16.41
CA GLY A 101 11.66 -4.71 -17.74
C GLY A 101 12.98 -3.93 -17.73
N LEU A 102 13.49 -3.52 -16.56
CA LEU A 102 14.74 -2.78 -16.45
C LEU A 102 15.94 -3.73 -16.28
N PRO A 103 17.09 -3.43 -16.90
CA PRO A 103 18.34 -4.13 -16.63
C PRO A 103 18.78 -3.98 -15.17
N ASP A 104 19.32 -5.06 -14.59
CA ASP A 104 19.79 -5.08 -13.19
C ASP A 104 20.90 -4.04 -12.95
N CYS A 105 21.72 -3.74 -13.96
CA CYS A 105 22.77 -2.73 -13.86
C CYS A 105 22.22 -1.30 -13.68
N ILE A 106 20.96 -1.03 -14.07
CA ILE A 106 20.28 0.26 -13.83
C ILE A 106 19.64 0.26 -12.45
N LEU A 107 18.93 -0.80 -12.08
CA LEU A 107 18.24 -0.92 -10.79
C LEU A 107 19.21 -0.85 -9.60
N SER A 108 20.34 -1.55 -9.71
CA SER A 108 21.34 -1.66 -8.63
C SER A 108 22.49 -0.67 -8.76
N LYS A 109 22.37 0.36 -9.61
CA LYS A 109 23.48 1.29 -9.88
C LYS A 109 23.82 2.12 -8.64
N PRO A 110 25.07 2.08 -8.12
CA PRO A 110 25.49 2.97 -7.06
C PRO A 110 25.70 4.38 -7.64
N GLY A 111 24.81 5.32 -7.33
CA GLY A 111 24.94 6.73 -7.69
C GLY A 111 23.85 7.25 -8.63
N ARG A 112 24.13 8.36 -9.31
CA ARG A 112 23.15 9.00 -10.20
C ARG A 112 23.02 8.23 -11.51
N LEU A 113 21.78 8.07 -11.97
CA LEU A 113 21.47 7.57 -13.30
C LEU A 113 21.83 8.63 -14.37
N THR A 114 22.24 8.19 -15.55
CA THR A 114 22.36 9.05 -16.74
C THR A 114 20.98 9.42 -17.27
N GLU A 115 20.91 10.36 -18.22
CA GLU A 115 19.63 10.75 -18.82
C GLU A 115 18.99 9.57 -19.58
N GLU A 116 19.80 8.75 -20.25
CA GLU A 116 19.35 7.55 -20.96
C GLU A 116 18.81 6.48 -20.01
N GLU A 117 19.49 6.28 -18.88
CA GLU A 117 19.04 5.36 -17.83
C GLU A 117 17.75 5.86 -17.18
N TRP A 118 17.63 7.17 -16.91
CA TRP A 118 16.39 7.79 -16.45
C TRP A 118 15.26 7.63 -17.46
N ALA A 119 15.53 7.79 -18.75
CA ALA A 119 14.54 7.58 -19.80
C ALA A 119 14.06 6.13 -19.85
N ALA A 120 14.90 5.15 -19.51
CA ALA A 120 14.47 3.76 -19.35
C ALA A 120 13.60 3.59 -18.10
N VAL A 121 14.01 4.12 -16.94
CA VAL A 121 13.25 4.03 -15.68
C VAL A 121 11.86 4.65 -15.83
N ARG A 122 11.71 5.80 -16.49
CA ARG A 122 10.41 6.47 -16.69
C ARG A 122 9.39 5.67 -17.50
N ARG A 123 9.80 4.58 -18.16
CA ARG A 123 8.89 3.68 -18.90
C ARG A 123 8.24 2.62 -18.01
N HIS A 124 8.70 2.43 -16.77
CA HIS A 124 8.14 1.38 -15.92
C HIS A 124 6.62 1.52 -15.65
N PRO A 125 6.00 2.72 -15.58
CA PRO A 125 4.54 2.79 -15.43
C PRO A 125 3.82 2.24 -16.67
N GLU A 126 4.35 2.52 -17.87
CA GLU A 126 3.80 2.01 -19.13
C GLU A 126 3.96 0.50 -19.24
N ILE A 127 5.15 -0.02 -18.91
CA ILE A 127 5.42 -1.46 -18.88
C ILE A 127 4.53 -2.15 -17.83
N GLY A 128 4.38 -1.55 -16.66
CA GLY A 128 3.57 -2.09 -15.58
C GLY A 128 2.08 -2.20 -15.96
N ALA A 129 1.55 -1.14 -16.58
CA ALA A 129 0.19 -1.16 -17.13
C ALA A 129 0.00 -2.24 -18.20
N GLN A 130 1.00 -2.47 -19.06
CA GLN A 130 0.97 -3.53 -20.08
C GLN A 130 1.02 -4.93 -19.45
N ILE A 131 1.79 -5.14 -18.38
CA ILE A 131 1.89 -6.42 -17.67
C ILE A 131 0.53 -6.83 -17.09
N VAL A 132 -0.21 -5.89 -16.51
CA VAL A 132 -1.51 -6.18 -15.88
C VAL A 132 -2.68 -6.20 -16.88
N ALA A 133 -2.50 -5.63 -18.09
CA ALA A 133 -3.55 -5.48 -19.09
C ALA A 133 -4.30 -6.78 -19.49
N PRO A 134 -3.70 -7.99 -19.48
CA PRO A 134 -4.42 -9.23 -19.75
C PRO A 134 -5.54 -9.53 -18.74
N VAL A 135 -5.41 -9.05 -17.50
CA VAL A 135 -6.42 -9.23 -16.46
C VAL A 135 -7.48 -8.15 -16.62
N LYS A 136 -8.49 -8.39 -17.47
CA LYS A 136 -9.53 -7.41 -17.83
C LYS A 136 -10.21 -6.72 -16.64
N ALA A 137 -10.31 -7.40 -15.50
CA ALA A 137 -10.88 -6.84 -14.27
C ALA A 137 -10.06 -5.67 -13.68
N LEU A 138 -8.77 -5.56 -14.04
CA LEU A 138 -7.87 -4.49 -13.61
C LEU A 138 -7.89 -3.26 -14.54
N ASN A 139 -8.56 -3.36 -15.70
CA ASN A 139 -8.54 -2.33 -16.74
C ASN A 139 -9.64 -1.27 -16.54
N GLY A 140 -9.63 -0.27 -17.42
CA GLY A 140 -10.55 0.87 -17.46
C GLY A 140 -9.83 2.19 -17.18
N ASP A 141 -10.43 3.31 -17.59
CA ASP A 141 -9.81 4.66 -17.51
C ASP A 141 -9.49 5.10 -16.08
N SER A 142 -10.15 4.48 -15.10
CA SER A 142 -9.86 4.63 -13.69
C SER A 142 -9.59 3.27 -13.05
N GLY A 143 -9.27 2.23 -13.81
CA GLY A 143 -8.91 0.92 -13.29
C GLY A 143 -7.52 0.89 -12.64
N ILE A 144 -7.15 -0.26 -12.11
CA ILE A 144 -5.82 -0.51 -11.51
C ILE A 144 -4.70 -0.25 -12.52
N ALA A 145 -4.86 -0.67 -13.78
CA ALA A 145 -3.88 -0.40 -14.83
C ALA A 145 -3.66 1.10 -15.05
N ALA A 146 -4.71 1.93 -14.97
CA ALA A 146 -4.59 3.38 -15.09
C ALA A 146 -3.92 4.00 -13.85
N MET A 147 -4.13 3.43 -12.66
CA MET A 147 -3.43 3.87 -11.45
C MET A 147 -1.93 3.60 -11.56
N ILE A 148 -1.56 2.39 -12.00
CA ILE A 148 -0.15 2.01 -12.26
C ILE A 148 0.45 2.91 -13.35
N LEU A 149 -0.27 3.19 -14.44
CA LEU A 149 0.26 4.01 -15.53
C LEU A 149 0.57 5.46 -15.09
N HIS A 150 -0.19 6.00 -14.14
CA HIS A 150 -0.18 7.43 -13.82
C HIS A 150 0.32 7.78 -12.42
N HIS A 151 0.85 6.83 -11.64
CA HIS A 151 1.28 7.10 -10.26
C HIS A 151 2.48 8.08 -10.16
N HIS A 152 3.20 8.32 -11.26
CA HIS A 152 4.25 9.34 -11.36
C HIS A 152 3.83 10.61 -12.13
N GLU A 153 2.54 10.76 -12.44
CA GLU A 153 2.02 12.04 -12.88
C GLU A 153 2.03 13.03 -11.71
N ARG A 154 2.38 14.28 -12.01
CA ARG A 154 2.48 15.34 -11.00
C ARG A 154 1.30 16.28 -11.10
N TRP A 155 0.82 16.77 -9.97
CA TRP A 155 -0.33 17.68 -9.93
C TRP A 155 -0.16 18.91 -10.84
N ASP A 156 1.07 19.43 -10.95
CA ASP A 156 1.47 20.56 -11.81
C ASP A 156 1.59 20.22 -13.31
N GLY A 157 1.58 18.94 -13.69
CA GLY A 157 1.76 18.46 -15.05
C GLY A 157 3.21 18.19 -15.46
N GLY A 158 4.18 18.33 -14.55
CA GLY A 158 5.60 18.03 -14.81
C GLY A 158 5.97 16.55 -14.68
N GLY A 159 4.98 15.66 -14.52
CA GLY A 159 5.17 14.22 -14.33
C GLY A 159 5.23 13.45 -15.65
N TYR A 160 5.19 12.13 -15.54
CA TYR A 160 5.25 11.20 -16.67
C TYR A 160 4.26 10.04 -16.46
N PRO A 161 3.85 9.31 -17.53
CA PRO A 161 4.31 9.39 -18.92
C PRO A 161 3.63 10.46 -19.79
N HIS A 162 2.45 10.97 -19.42
CA HIS A 162 1.63 11.81 -20.30
C HIS A 162 1.58 13.29 -19.89
N GLY A 163 2.15 13.67 -18.74
CA GLY A 163 2.12 15.05 -18.26
C GLY A 163 0.70 15.49 -17.89
N LEU A 164 -0.08 14.57 -17.33
CA LEU A 164 -1.44 14.87 -16.87
C LEU A 164 -1.38 15.88 -15.72
N ARG A 165 -2.30 16.85 -15.75
CA ARG A 165 -2.36 17.93 -14.77
C ARG A 165 -3.61 17.85 -13.91
N ALA A 166 -3.43 18.04 -12.61
CA ALA A 166 -4.50 18.13 -11.63
C ALA A 166 -5.52 16.98 -11.73
N ARG A 167 -6.82 17.31 -11.89
CA ARG A 167 -7.92 16.34 -11.91
C ARG A 167 -7.96 15.46 -13.17
N LYS A 168 -7.08 15.69 -14.16
CA LYS A 168 -6.90 14.75 -15.27
C LYS A 168 -6.17 13.47 -14.82
N ILE A 169 -5.43 13.52 -13.72
CA ILE A 169 -4.77 12.36 -13.13
C ILE A 169 -5.85 11.50 -12.44
N PRO A 170 -5.91 10.19 -12.71
CA PRO A 170 -6.84 9.30 -12.05
C PRO A 170 -6.77 9.45 -10.53
N PRO A 171 -7.92 9.50 -9.82
CA PRO A 171 -7.92 9.82 -8.40
C PRO A 171 -7.18 8.77 -7.56
N GLY A 172 -7.18 7.50 -7.98
CA GLY A 172 -6.37 6.45 -7.35
C GLY A 172 -4.85 6.63 -7.56
N ALA A 173 -4.42 7.12 -8.72
CA ALA A 173 -3.00 7.43 -8.96
C ALA A 173 -2.52 8.60 -8.07
N ARG A 174 -3.38 9.59 -7.81
CA ARG A 174 -3.09 10.69 -6.89
C ARG A 174 -2.91 10.21 -5.44
N VAL A 175 -3.68 9.20 -5.02
CA VAL A 175 -3.50 8.53 -3.72
C VAL A 175 -2.16 7.76 -3.69
N LEU A 176 -1.87 6.98 -4.73
CA LEU A 176 -0.60 6.24 -4.83
C LEU A 176 0.62 7.17 -4.77
N ALA A 177 0.58 8.31 -5.47
CA ALA A 177 1.68 9.27 -5.47
C ALA A 177 2.03 9.78 -4.06
N VAL A 178 1.03 10.02 -3.20
CA VAL A 178 1.25 10.43 -1.80
C VAL A 178 1.85 9.29 -0.98
N ALA A 179 1.30 8.07 -1.14
CA ALA A 179 1.75 6.88 -0.42
C ALA A 179 3.20 6.49 -0.78
N ASP A 180 3.50 6.46 -2.08
CA ASP A 180 4.83 6.19 -2.63
C ASP A 180 5.84 7.24 -2.17
N ALA A 181 5.52 8.53 -2.30
CA ALA A 181 6.40 9.61 -1.84
C ALA A 181 6.77 9.46 -0.36
N LEU A 182 5.80 9.15 0.52
CA LEU A 182 6.10 8.94 1.93
C LEU A 182 7.02 7.74 2.13
N SER A 183 6.66 6.58 1.60
CA SER A 183 7.46 5.35 1.76
C SER A 183 8.89 5.56 1.25
N ALA A 184 9.03 6.18 0.08
CA ALA A 184 10.33 6.48 -0.52
C ALA A 184 11.18 7.48 0.30
N MET A 185 10.56 8.37 1.08
CA MET A 185 11.27 9.30 1.96
C MET A 185 11.77 8.63 3.24
N VAL A 186 10.95 7.79 3.87
CA VAL A 186 11.26 7.20 5.19
C VAL A 186 12.12 5.94 5.10
N GLN A 187 12.15 5.26 3.95
CA GLN A 187 12.99 4.07 3.77
C GLN A 187 14.46 4.41 3.51
N ASP A 188 15.34 3.58 4.06
CA ASP A 188 16.75 3.55 3.70
C ASP A 188 16.93 3.05 2.27
N ARG A 189 17.76 3.75 1.49
CA ARG A 189 18.16 3.37 0.14
C ARG A 189 19.69 3.26 0.07
N PRO A 190 20.27 2.49 -0.87
CA PRO A 190 21.72 2.27 -0.92
C PRO A 190 22.58 3.54 -0.96
N TYR A 191 22.02 4.66 -1.41
CA TYR A 191 22.68 5.95 -1.55
C TYR A 191 22.19 7.04 -0.56
N ARG A 192 21.20 6.75 0.29
CA ARG A 192 20.64 7.73 1.24
C ARG A 192 19.91 7.03 2.39
N SER A 193 20.20 7.42 3.62
CA SER A 193 19.35 7.04 4.76
C SER A 193 17.94 7.61 4.62
N GLY A 194 16.96 6.90 5.19
CA GLY A 194 15.60 7.42 5.35
C GLY A 194 15.59 8.69 6.19
N MET A 195 14.69 9.62 5.88
CA MET A 195 14.48 10.81 6.71
C MET A 195 13.51 10.53 7.86
N SER A 196 13.55 11.40 8.88
CA SER A 196 12.56 11.34 9.95
C SER A 196 11.17 11.59 9.40
N ILE A 197 10.17 11.09 10.10
CA ILE A 197 8.81 11.21 9.64
C ILE A 197 8.32 12.66 9.63
N GLU A 198 8.71 13.45 10.62
CA GLU A 198 8.36 14.85 10.72
C GLU A 198 8.85 15.60 9.48
N LEU A 199 10.09 15.34 9.06
CA LEU A 199 10.65 15.89 7.82
C LEU A 199 9.88 15.37 6.60
N ALA A 200 9.55 14.09 6.53
CA ALA A 200 8.79 13.54 5.41
C ALA A 200 7.40 14.19 5.30
N LEU A 201 6.72 14.47 6.42
CA LEU A 201 5.43 15.17 6.41
C LEU A 201 5.56 16.63 6.00
N ASP A 202 6.63 17.32 6.41
CA ASP A 202 6.93 18.68 5.96
C ASP A 202 7.22 18.74 4.46
N GLU A 203 7.91 17.73 3.91
CA GLU A 203 8.11 17.59 2.47
C GLU A 203 6.80 17.31 1.73
N LEU A 204 5.92 16.44 2.26
CA LEU A 204 4.57 16.24 1.68
C LEU A 204 3.77 17.55 1.67
N ARG A 205 3.79 18.32 2.76
CA ARG A 205 3.16 19.66 2.83
C ARG A 205 3.70 20.60 1.76
N SER A 206 5.02 20.61 1.58
CA SER A 206 5.70 21.48 0.61
C SER A 206 5.43 21.06 -0.84
N ALA A 207 5.21 19.77 -1.08
CA ALA A 207 4.89 19.21 -2.40
C ALA A 207 3.42 19.38 -2.80
N ALA A 208 2.53 19.73 -1.87
CA ALA A 208 1.11 19.93 -2.13
C ALA A 208 0.87 21.05 -3.16
N GLY A 209 0.05 20.77 -4.17
CA GLY A 209 -0.26 21.72 -5.25
C GLY A 209 0.84 21.86 -6.32
N SER A 210 1.99 21.19 -6.15
CA SER A 210 3.03 21.05 -7.17
C SER A 210 3.15 19.60 -7.63
N GLN A 211 3.87 18.76 -6.88
CA GLN A 211 4.01 17.34 -7.23
C GLN A 211 2.75 16.56 -6.86
N LEU A 212 2.20 16.86 -5.69
CA LEU A 212 1.12 16.08 -5.08
C LEU A 212 -0.20 16.85 -5.09
N ASP A 213 -1.29 16.09 -5.14
CA ASP A 213 -2.63 16.64 -5.01
C ASP A 213 -2.81 17.25 -3.60
N PRO A 214 -3.13 18.55 -3.48
CA PRO A 214 -3.31 19.19 -2.19
C PRO A 214 -4.48 18.61 -1.39
N ASP A 215 -5.54 18.12 -2.05
CA ASP A 215 -6.70 17.52 -1.38
C ASP A 215 -6.28 16.19 -0.71
N MET A 216 -5.44 15.40 -1.38
CA MET A 216 -4.94 14.11 -0.87
C MET A 216 -3.94 14.32 0.27
N VAL A 217 -3.03 15.28 0.14
CA VAL A 217 -2.07 15.62 1.21
C VAL A 217 -2.81 16.14 2.44
N ALA A 218 -3.79 17.02 2.28
CA ALA A 218 -4.56 17.57 3.39
C ALA A 218 -5.31 16.50 4.18
N ALA A 219 -5.86 15.48 3.50
CA ALA A 219 -6.48 14.33 4.15
C ALA A 219 -5.46 13.40 4.82
N PHE A 220 -4.29 13.24 4.20
CA PHE A 220 -3.27 12.33 4.70
C PHE A 220 -2.60 12.82 5.99
N LEU A 221 -2.29 14.11 6.12
CA LEU A 221 -1.48 14.61 7.24
C LEU A 221 -2.09 14.31 8.63
N PRO A 222 -3.40 14.56 8.89
CA PRO A 222 -4.00 14.24 10.18
C PRO A 222 -4.02 12.73 10.46
N LEU A 223 -4.28 11.92 9.41
CA LEU A 223 -4.23 10.47 9.50
C LEU A 223 -2.83 10.04 9.96
N ALA A 224 -1.81 10.52 9.25
CA ALA A 224 -0.43 10.21 9.50
C ALA A 224 0.00 10.64 10.93
N GLU A 225 -0.30 11.87 11.35
CA GLU A 225 0.00 12.35 12.71
C GLU A 225 -0.62 11.51 13.83
N ARG A 226 -1.86 11.02 13.66
CA ARG A 226 -2.49 10.08 14.61
C ARG A 226 -1.75 8.75 14.67
N ALA A 227 -1.27 8.29 13.51
CA ALA A 227 -0.46 7.09 13.35
C ALA A 227 0.86 7.21 14.12
N PHE A 228 1.62 8.29 13.88
CA PHE A 228 3.01 8.42 14.33
C PHE A 228 3.18 8.72 15.81
N LYS A 229 2.18 9.34 16.47
CA LYS A 229 2.18 9.51 17.93
C LYS A 229 2.31 8.18 18.69
N ARG A 230 2.09 7.05 18.02
CA ARG A 230 2.17 5.69 18.58
C ARG A 230 3.39 4.88 18.12
N GLN A 231 4.39 5.54 17.49
CA GLN A 231 5.61 4.96 16.88
C GLN A 231 5.38 4.43 15.46
N TRP A 232 6.22 4.86 14.50
CA TRP A 232 6.08 4.41 13.11
C TRP A 232 6.50 2.94 12.96
N PRO A 233 5.73 2.15 12.20
CA PRO A 233 6.10 0.81 11.80
C PRO A 233 7.45 0.67 11.11
N ARG A 234 8.31 -0.20 11.63
CA ARG A 234 9.61 -0.53 11.03
C ARG A 234 9.52 -1.47 9.84
N ASN A 235 8.37 -2.07 9.62
CA ASN A 235 8.10 -2.99 8.52
C ASN A 235 6.63 -2.89 8.11
N ALA A 236 6.32 -3.48 6.97
CA ALA A 236 4.97 -3.60 6.43
C ALA A 236 3.93 -4.08 7.47
N ASN A 237 4.23 -5.13 8.23
CA ASN A 237 3.29 -5.73 9.18
C ASN A 237 2.94 -4.79 10.34
N GLU A 238 3.93 -4.06 10.86
CA GLU A 238 3.67 -3.02 11.85
C GLU A 238 2.80 -1.91 11.25
N ALA A 239 2.96 -1.59 9.95
CA ALA A 239 2.24 -0.52 9.28
C ALA A 239 0.78 -0.87 9.08
N VAL A 240 0.54 -2.09 8.60
CA VAL A 240 -0.78 -2.72 8.55
C VAL A 240 -1.42 -2.69 9.92
N ALA A 241 -0.71 -3.15 10.97
CA ALA A 241 -1.27 -3.24 12.32
C ALA A 241 -1.63 -1.87 12.91
N LEU A 242 -0.83 -0.84 12.64
CA LEU A 242 -1.03 0.51 13.15
C LEU A 242 -2.17 1.22 12.41
N LEU A 243 -2.20 1.12 11.08
CA LEU A 243 -3.24 1.72 10.24
C LEU A 243 -4.60 1.02 10.37
N SER A 244 -4.62 -0.31 10.57
CA SER A 244 -5.84 -1.07 10.86
C SER A 244 -6.49 -0.66 12.18
N ARG A 245 -5.70 -0.25 13.18
CA ARG A 245 -6.20 0.26 14.47
C ARG A 245 -6.71 1.70 14.39
N MET A 246 -6.37 2.45 13.35
CA MET A 246 -6.80 3.84 13.16
C MET A 246 -8.16 3.96 12.48
N HIS A 247 -8.60 2.92 11.77
CA HIS A 247 -9.96 2.80 11.23
C HIS A 247 -10.94 2.18 12.22
N ALA A 248 -10.48 1.81 13.42
CA ALA A 248 -11.37 1.52 14.54
C ALA A 248 -11.92 2.86 15.07
N PRO A 249 -13.23 2.95 15.39
CA PRO A 249 -13.79 4.16 16.00
C PRO A 249 -12.98 4.52 17.26
N SER A 250 -12.80 5.82 17.52
CA SER A 250 -12.15 6.24 18.77
C SER A 250 -12.97 5.74 19.96
N PRO A 251 -12.34 5.36 21.08
CA PRO A 251 -13.08 4.98 22.29
C PRO A 251 -14.11 6.05 22.70
N ASP A 252 -13.75 7.32 22.53
CA ASP A 252 -14.61 8.48 22.82
C ASP A 252 -15.82 8.60 21.88
N ALA A 253 -15.74 8.06 20.65
CA ALA A 253 -16.87 8.06 19.70
C ALA A 253 -17.90 6.98 20.05
N VAL A 254 -17.45 5.86 20.62
CA VAL A 254 -18.34 4.76 21.08
C VAL A 254 -19.13 5.20 22.31
N GLU A 255 -18.50 5.91 23.27
CA GLU A 255 -19.20 6.42 24.46
C GLU A 255 -20.26 7.49 24.14
N LEU A 256 -20.06 8.29 23.09
CA LEU A 256 -21.03 9.32 22.66
C LEU A 256 -22.25 8.71 21.93
N GLU A 257 -22.06 7.64 21.15
CA GLU A 257 -23.16 6.88 20.54
C GLU A 257 -23.97 6.11 21.60
N GLU A 258 -23.31 5.50 22.59
CA GLU A 258 -24.00 4.81 23.69
C GLU A 258 -24.75 5.77 24.64
N ALA A 259 -24.28 7.00 24.79
CA ALA A 259 -24.94 8.03 25.59
C ALA A 259 -26.15 8.68 24.88
N THR A 260 -26.22 8.63 23.55
CA THR A 260 -27.34 9.16 22.75
C THR A 260 -28.39 8.08 22.41
N ALA A 261 -28.06 6.81 22.63
CA ALA A 261 -28.97 5.67 22.48
C ALA A 261 -29.72 5.27 23.78
N ARG A 262 -29.58 6.05 24.87
CA ARG A 262 -30.32 5.90 26.14
C ARG A 262 -31.30 7.04 26.35
#